data_AF-A0A0M3IRC4-F1
#
_entry.id   AF-A0A0M3IRC4-F1
#
_cell.length_a   1.000
_cell.length_b   1.000
_cell.length_c   1.000
_cell.angle_alpha   90.00
_cell.angle_beta   90.00
_cell.angle_gamma   90.00
#
_symmetry.space_group_name_H-M   'P 1'
#
loop_
_entity.id
_entity.type
_entity.pdbx_description
1 polymer ?
#
loop_
_entity_poly.entity_id
_entity_poly.type
_entity_poly.pdbx_seq_one_letter_code
_entity_poly.pdbx_strand_id
1 'polypeptide(L)'
;MVECFDNLIVPSSPFLVACFIHQCETLWALAIPNRLLYRIGLQASYYPTPIVNRRTRDPVYSSFSDTTVLKVFTDFRNWSYRMLRVHGSTLDLQDDESRLVIPLWAKSDLKNLVESNRNMIAFALDFNADADSHLVCEQDATGSYRTQVFTTGVTARKVTGASFIIVDGALKSGDVPLSVSVVEDGIAIRLRADAMIAFAEALIAGEDYRLESNTMKFSLEWRNIAPRGSIGELVSPIDQSSLLVI
;
A
#
# COMPACT_ATOMS: atom_id res chain seq x y z
N MET A 1 -14.64 3.34 -11.72
CA MET A 1 -13.29 3.87 -12.00
C MET A 1 -13.16 5.23 -11.36
N VAL A 2 -12.01 5.53 -10.77
CA VAL A 2 -11.74 6.87 -10.21
C VAL A 2 -11.31 7.85 -11.31
N GLU A 3 -10.77 7.34 -12.41
CA GLU A 3 -10.32 8.11 -13.57
C GLU A 3 -11.37 8.08 -14.69
N CYS A 4 -11.54 9.21 -15.39
CA CYS A 4 -12.47 9.38 -16.50
C CYS A 4 -11.71 9.26 -17.84
N PHE A 5 -12.14 8.32 -18.69
CA PHE A 5 -11.65 8.16 -20.06
C PHE A 5 -12.64 8.71 -21.10
N ASP A 6 -13.61 9.51 -20.67
CA ASP A 6 -14.63 10.04 -21.57
C ASP A 6 -13.97 10.83 -22.70
N ASN A 7 -14.45 10.60 -23.92
CA ASN A 7 -13.93 11.22 -25.14
C ASN A 7 -12.49 10.81 -25.53
N LEU A 8 -11.91 9.77 -24.92
CA LEU A 8 -10.66 9.16 -25.36
C LEU A 8 -10.92 7.88 -26.16
N ILE A 9 -10.21 7.73 -27.28
CA ILE A 9 -10.15 6.44 -27.99
C ILE A 9 -9.14 5.58 -27.24
N VAL A 10 -9.64 4.59 -26.49
CA VAL A 10 -8.81 3.67 -25.70
C VAL A 10 -8.75 2.27 -26.35
N PRO A 11 -7.66 1.50 -26.14
CA PRO A 11 -7.61 0.11 -26.58
C PRO A 11 -8.67 -0.77 -25.93
N SER A 12 -8.91 -1.95 -26.49
CA SER A 12 -9.67 -2.99 -25.79
C SER A 12 -8.98 -3.36 -24.48
N SER A 13 -9.75 -3.51 -23.41
CA SER A 13 -9.25 -3.95 -22.12
C SER A 13 -8.72 -5.39 -22.15
N PRO A 14 -7.72 -5.75 -21.32
CA PRO A 14 -6.90 -4.86 -20.47
C PRO A 14 -5.95 -3.98 -21.26
N PHE A 15 -5.81 -2.73 -20.84
CA PHE A 15 -4.72 -1.85 -21.24
C PHE A 15 -4.13 -1.13 -20.03
N LEU A 16 -2.91 -0.60 -20.18
CA LEU A 16 -2.23 0.17 -19.15
C LEU A 16 -2.01 1.60 -19.64
N VAL A 17 -2.08 2.56 -18.71
CA VAL A 17 -1.68 3.94 -18.94
C VAL A 17 -0.27 4.13 -18.39
N ALA A 18 0.67 4.51 -19.25
CA ALA A 18 2.04 4.77 -18.83
C ALA A 18 2.12 6.13 -18.10
N CYS A 19 2.77 6.15 -16.95
CA CYS A 19 3.11 7.38 -16.23
C CYS A 19 4.57 7.77 -16.52
N PHE A 20 4.78 9.01 -16.97
CA PHE A 20 6.09 9.60 -17.15
C PHE A 20 6.72 9.91 -15.79
N ILE A 21 7.92 9.38 -15.58
CA ILE A 21 8.72 9.60 -14.37
C ILE A 21 10.08 10.15 -14.74
N HIS A 22 10.63 10.99 -13.88
CA HIS A 22 12.00 11.49 -14.01
C HIS A 22 13.00 10.41 -13.61
N GLN A 23 14.23 10.49 -14.13
CA GLN A 23 15.27 9.49 -13.82
C GLN A 23 15.53 9.37 -12.31
N CYS A 24 15.50 10.48 -11.58
CA CYS A 24 15.67 10.50 -10.12
C CYS A 24 14.53 9.83 -9.35
N GLU A 25 13.38 9.60 -9.98
CA GLU A 25 12.21 8.97 -9.37
C GLU A 25 12.22 7.44 -9.52
N THR A 26 13.14 6.89 -10.31
CA THR A 26 13.20 5.46 -10.65
C THR A 26 13.28 4.56 -9.41
N LEU A 27 14.03 4.98 -8.38
CA LEU A 27 14.15 4.22 -7.13
C LEU A 27 12.78 4.01 -6.45
N TRP A 28 11.92 5.02 -6.49
CA TRP A 28 10.60 5.00 -5.87
C TRP A 28 9.61 4.17 -6.68
N ALA A 29 9.70 4.25 -8.01
CA ALA A 29 8.93 3.39 -8.91
C ALA A 29 9.25 1.90 -8.70
N LEU A 30 10.50 1.55 -8.36
CA LEU A 30 10.92 0.18 -8.11
C LEU A 30 10.63 -0.30 -6.69
N ALA A 31 10.64 0.60 -5.69
CA ALA A 31 10.39 0.25 -4.30
C ALA A 31 8.89 0.10 -4.00
N ILE A 32 8.12 1.18 -4.16
CA ILE A 32 6.66 1.18 -3.95
C ILE A 32 6.03 2.08 -5.02
N PRO A 33 5.53 1.54 -6.15
CA PRO A 33 4.98 2.34 -7.24
C PRO A 33 3.90 3.32 -6.80
N ASN A 34 2.97 2.88 -5.93
CA ASN A 34 1.86 3.69 -5.44
C ASN A 34 2.33 4.96 -4.71
N ARG A 35 3.44 4.88 -3.96
CA ARG A 35 4.06 6.04 -3.30
C ARG A 35 4.42 7.14 -4.31
N LEU A 36 4.99 6.74 -5.45
CA LEU A 36 5.36 7.68 -6.52
C LEU A 36 4.12 8.23 -7.23
N LEU A 37 3.18 7.34 -7.56
CA LEU A 37 1.93 7.70 -8.21
C LEU A 37 1.12 8.71 -7.38
N TYR A 38 0.87 8.44 -6.10
CA TYR A 38 0.13 9.37 -5.24
C TYR A 38 0.81 10.74 -5.12
N ARG A 39 2.15 10.79 -5.17
CA ARG A 39 2.87 12.06 -5.15
C ARG A 39 2.73 12.86 -6.43
N ILE A 40 2.78 12.20 -7.58
CA ILE A 40 2.49 12.82 -8.88
C ILE A 40 1.04 13.30 -8.91
N GLY A 41 0.10 12.48 -8.42
CA GLY A 41 -1.31 12.83 -8.23
C GLY A 41 -1.51 14.08 -7.39
N LEU A 42 -0.89 14.12 -6.21
CA LEU A 42 -0.97 15.26 -5.30
C LEU A 42 -0.37 16.54 -5.92
N GLN A 43 0.78 16.44 -6.60
CA GLN A 43 1.39 17.58 -7.30
C GLN A 43 0.48 18.11 -8.43
N ALA A 44 -0.21 17.21 -9.13
CA ALA A 44 -1.15 17.54 -10.19
C ALA A 44 -2.55 17.93 -9.68
N SER A 45 -2.81 17.83 -8.37
CA SER A 45 -4.15 17.96 -7.77
C SER A 45 -5.19 17.03 -8.42
N TYR A 46 -4.79 15.79 -8.75
CA TYR A 46 -5.63 14.81 -9.43
C TYR A 46 -5.49 13.43 -8.79
N TYR A 47 -6.57 12.95 -8.17
CA TYR A 47 -6.57 11.71 -7.39
C TYR A 47 -6.92 10.46 -8.23
N PRO A 48 -6.27 9.30 -8.00
CA PRO A 48 -5.04 9.13 -7.21
C PRO A 48 -3.77 9.50 -8.02
N THR A 49 -3.89 9.57 -9.35
CA THR A 49 -2.81 9.91 -10.30
C THR A 49 -3.41 10.43 -11.60
N PRO A 50 -2.76 11.40 -12.29
CA PRO A 50 -3.22 11.86 -13.59
C PRO A 50 -2.95 10.82 -14.69
N ILE A 51 -3.93 10.61 -15.57
CA ILE A 51 -3.76 9.82 -16.81
C ILE A 51 -3.02 10.60 -17.91
N VAL A 52 -2.95 11.93 -17.80
CA VAL A 52 -2.25 12.81 -18.75
C VAL A 52 -0.88 13.19 -18.22
N ASN A 53 0.17 12.90 -18.99
CA ASN A 53 1.55 13.16 -18.60
C ASN A 53 1.96 14.61 -18.85
N ARG A 54 2.38 15.31 -17.79
CA ARG A 54 3.03 16.63 -17.89
C ARG A 54 4.54 16.51 -17.81
N ARG A 55 5.22 16.49 -18.96
CA ARG A 55 6.70 16.36 -19.04
C ARG A 55 7.47 17.48 -18.35
N THR A 56 6.87 18.65 -18.21
CA THR A 56 7.50 19.84 -17.59
C THR A 56 7.26 19.94 -16.09
N ARG A 57 6.70 18.91 -15.43
CA ARG A 57 6.54 18.92 -13.98
C ARG A 57 7.89 18.80 -13.29
N ASP A 58 8.04 19.40 -12.12
CA ASP A 58 9.18 19.14 -11.26
C ASP A 58 9.14 17.69 -10.73
N PRO A 59 10.28 17.04 -10.48
CA PRO A 59 10.30 15.74 -9.84
C PRO A 59 9.73 15.82 -8.42
N VAL A 60 8.94 14.81 -8.04
CA VAL A 60 8.34 14.72 -6.69
C VAL A 60 9.24 14.02 -5.67
N TYR A 61 10.29 13.37 -6.16
CA TYR A 61 11.35 12.78 -5.37
C TYR A 61 12.72 12.96 -6.03
N SER A 62 13.74 12.98 -5.19
CA SER A 62 15.14 12.90 -5.58
C SER A 62 15.64 11.44 -5.56
N SER A 63 16.87 11.22 -6.02
CA SER A 63 17.56 9.94 -5.90
C SER A 63 18.07 9.64 -4.48
N PHE A 64 17.92 10.58 -3.53
CA PHE A 64 18.38 10.40 -2.16
C PHE A 64 17.35 9.64 -1.34
N SER A 65 17.69 8.41 -0.94
CA SER A 65 16.84 7.57 -0.08
C SER A 65 17.33 7.49 1.36
N ASP A 66 18.34 8.26 1.77
CA ASP A 66 19.13 7.93 2.96
C ASP A 66 18.41 7.99 4.31
N THR A 67 17.33 8.76 4.39
CA THR A 67 16.53 9.03 5.59
C THR A 67 15.15 8.37 5.56
N THR A 68 14.78 7.64 4.50
CA THR A 68 13.47 6.96 4.47
C THR A 68 13.48 5.69 5.31
N VAL A 69 12.36 5.41 5.99
CA VAL A 69 12.11 4.14 6.70
C VAL A 69 12.22 2.94 5.77
N LEU A 70 11.93 3.10 4.46
CA LEU A 70 11.98 2.00 3.50
C LEU A 70 13.37 1.38 3.36
N LYS A 71 14.45 2.09 3.71
CA LYS A 71 15.81 1.52 3.67
C LYS A 71 15.98 0.30 4.58
N VAL A 72 15.17 0.19 5.63
CA VAL A 72 15.20 -0.98 6.53
C VAL A 72 14.74 -2.24 5.79
N PHE A 73 13.90 -2.07 4.78
CA PHE A 73 13.20 -3.16 4.07
C PHE A 73 13.56 -3.24 2.59
N THR A 74 14.33 -2.30 2.06
CA THR A 74 14.74 -2.26 0.65
C THR A 74 16.17 -1.76 0.51
N ASP A 75 17.01 -2.56 -0.15
CA ASP A 75 18.36 -2.14 -0.56
C ASP A 75 18.29 -1.28 -1.83
N PHE A 76 18.24 0.03 -1.65
CA PHE A 76 18.21 0.99 -2.76
C PHE A 76 19.51 1.07 -3.57
N ARG A 77 20.62 0.44 -3.11
CA ARG A 77 21.91 0.53 -3.79
C ARG A 77 22.11 -0.65 -4.74
N ASN A 78 22.02 -1.88 -4.22
CA ASN A 78 22.28 -3.08 -5.01
C ASN A 78 21.03 -3.92 -5.27
N TRP A 79 19.88 -3.54 -4.68
CA TRP A 79 18.64 -4.29 -4.79
C TRP A 79 18.73 -5.74 -4.32
N SER A 80 19.64 -6.03 -3.38
CA SER A 80 19.86 -7.38 -2.83
C SER A 80 18.65 -7.94 -2.09
N TYR A 81 17.81 -7.06 -1.53
CA TYR A 81 16.49 -7.37 -0.99
C TYR A 81 15.54 -6.20 -1.23
N ARG A 82 14.24 -6.50 -1.25
CA ARG A 82 13.17 -5.53 -1.48
C ARG A 82 11.97 -5.86 -0.62
N MET A 83 11.25 -4.84 -0.18
CA MET A 83 10.01 -5.02 0.53
C MET A 83 9.03 -5.79 -0.37
N LEU A 84 8.44 -6.86 0.16
CA LEU A 84 7.43 -7.63 -0.56
C LEU A 84 6.24 -6.70 -0.88
N ARG A 85 5.74 -6.73 -2.12
CA ARG A 85 4.45 -6.13 -2.45
C ARG A 85 3.39 -7.21 -2.47
N VAL A 86 2.41 -7.08 -1.59
CA VAL A 86 1.28 -8.01 -1.53
C VAL A 86 0.14 -7.42 -2.36
N HIS A 87 0.00 -7.86 -3.61
CA HIS A 87 -1.06 -7.35 -4.49
C HIS A 87 -2.45 -7.62 -3.89
N GLY A 88 -3.44 -6.78 -4.19
CA GLY A 88 -4.79 -6.90 -3.63
C GLY A 88 -4.92 -6.67 -2.11
N SER A 89 -3.82 -6.57 -1.36
CA SER A 89 -3.89 -6.19 0.06
C SER A 89 -4.16 -4.70 0.20
N THR A 90 -4.98 -4.33 1.19
CA THR A 90 -5.36 -2.94 1.45
C THR A 90 -5.39 -2.69 2.95
N LEU A 91 -5.37 -1.41 3.32
CA LEU A 91 -5.48 -0.98 4.70
C LEU A 91 -6.51 0.13 4.79
N ASP A 92 -7.44 -0.02 5.73
CA ASP A 92 -8.43 0.98 6.08
C ASP A 92 -8.02 1.63 7.41
N LEU A 93 -7.65 2.90 7.35
CA LEU A 93 -7.36 3.70 8.54
C LEU A 93 -8.57 4.58 8.88
N GLN A 94 -9.07 4.39 10.09
CA GLN A 94 -10.10 5.19 10.76
C GLN A 94 -9.54 5.70 12.09
N ASP A 95 -10.27 6.58 12.78
CA ASP A 95 -9.79 7.24 14.01
C ASP A 95 -9.44 6.25 15.14
N ASP A 96 -10.20 5.16 15.30
CA ASP A 96 -10.01 4.14 16.34
C ASP A 96 -9.76 2.72 15.78
N GLU A 97 -9.59 2.56 14.47
CA GLU A 97 -9.45 1.26 13.82
C GLU A 97 -8.47 1.29 12.65
N SER A 98 -7.57 0.31 12.62
CA SER A 98 -6.73 -0.04 11.47
C SER A 98 -7.11 -1.45 11.01
N ARG A 99 -7.72 -1.59 9.83
CA ARG A 99 -8.14 -2.88 9.29
C ARG A 99 -7.31 -3.24 8.07
N LEU A 100 -6.52 -4.30 8.18
CA LEU A 100 -5.70 -4.88 7.13
C LEU A 100 -6.49 -5.98 6.42
N VAL A 101 -6.67 -5.85 5.11
CA VAL A 101 -7.35 -6.84 4.29
C VAL A 101 -6.32 -7.51 3.38
N ILE A 102 -6.27 -8.83 3.40
CA ILE A 102 -5.30 -9.63 2.63
C ILE A 102 -6.06 -10.64 1.76
N PRO A 103 -5.68 -10.79 0.47
CA PRO A 103 -6.27 -11.82 -0.36
C PRO A 103 -5.80 -13.23 0.03
N LEU A 104 -6.69 -14.22 -0.06
CA LEU A 104 -6.39 -15.63 0.24
C LEU A 104 -5.15 -16.17 -0.49
N TRP A 105 -4.92 -15.74 -1.73
CA TRP A 105 -3.81 -16.21 -2.55
C TRP A 105 -2.44 -15.67 -2.10
N ALA A 106 -2.38 -14.63 -1.25
CA ALA A 106 -1.13 -14.09 -0.70
C ALA A 106 -0.56 -14.91 0.47
N LYS A 107 -1.27 -15.97 0.91
CA LYS A 107 -0.88 -16.78 2.08
C LYS A 107 0.52 -17.34 1.99
N SER A 108 0.92 -17.86 0.83
CA SER A 108 2.26 -18.44 0.65
C SER A 108 3.36 -17.39 0.81
N ASP A 109 3.18 -16.22 0.19
CA ASP A 109 4.17 -15.15 0.24
C ASP A 109 4.31 -14.58 1.66
N LEU A 110 3.19 -14.39 2.36
CA LEU A 110 3.19 -13.89 3.73
C LEU A 110 3.73 -14.91 4.72
N LYS A 111 3.48 -16.20 4.52
CA LYS A 111 4.12 -17.26 5.31
C LYS A 111 5.65 -17.18 5.19
N ASN A 112 6.17 -17.09 3.96
CA ASN A 112 7.62 -16.96 3.72
C ASN A 112 8.20 -15.69 4.35
N LEU A 113 7.45 -14.58 4.31
CA LEU A 113 7.85 -13.33 4.94
C LEU A 113 7.94 -13.47 6.47
N VAL A 114 6.95 -14.10 7.11
CA VAL A 114 6.96 -14.36 8.55
C VAL A 114 8.11 -15.28 8.96
N GLU A 115 8.39 -16.32 8.17
CA GLU A 115 9.50 -17.25 8.43
C GLU A 115 10.87 -16.57 8.30
N SER A 116 10.97 -15.52 7.48
CA SER A 116 12.21 -14.74 7.31
C SER A 116 12.52 -13.85 8.52
N ASN A 117 11.49 -13.25 9.14
CA ASN A 117 11.64 -12.52 10.41
C ASN A 117 10.29 -12.42 11.16
N ARG A 118 10.09 -13.34 12.11
CA ARG A 118 8.83 -13.44 12.86
C ARG A 118 8.56 -12.25 13.78
N ASN A 119 9.56 -11.45 14.12
CA ASN A 119 9.44 -10.32 15.06
C ASN A 119 9.30 -8.97 14.35
N MET A 120 9.44 -8.92 13.02
CA MET A 120 9.30 -7.71 12.22
C MET A 120 8.81 -8.08 10.82
N ILE A 121 7.54 -7.81 10.57
CA ILE A 121 6.85 -8.15 9.33
C ILE A 121 6.50 -6.83 8.63
N ALA A 122 7.01 -6.63 7.42
CA ALA A 122 6.73 -5.41 6.66
C ALA A 122 6.52 -5.72 5.19
N PHE A 123 5.49 -5.12 4.60
CA PHE A 123 5.17 -5.28 3.19
C PHE A 123 4.41 -4.06 2.63
N ALA A 124 4.53 -3.86 1.32
CA ALA A 124 3.84 -2.82 0.59
C ALA A 124 2.41 -3.29 0.22
N LEU A 125 1.48 -2.36 0.32
CA LEU A 125 0.05 -2.55 0.09
C LEU A 125 -0.32 -2.14 -1.34
N ASP A 126 -1.47 -2.62 -1.80
CA ASP A 126 -2.05 -2.19 -3.07
C ASP A 126 -2.96 -0.96 -2.92
N PHE A 127 -3.41 -0.41 -4.05
CA PHE A 127 -4.29 0.76 -4.03
C PHE A 127 -5.68 0.41 -3.47
N ASN A 128 -6.09 1.12 -2.42
CA ASN A 128 -7.40 0.97 -1.81
C ASN A 128 -8.43 1.85 -2.52
N ALA A 129 -9.11 1.28 -3.51
CA ALA A 129 -10.13 1.99 -4.29
C ALA A 129 -11.37 2.41 -3.47
N ASP A 130 -11.60 1.77 -2.32
CA ASP A 130 -12.73 2.07 -1.42
C ASP A 130 -12.39 3.18 -0.40
N ALA A 131 -11.11 3.55 -0.29
CA ALA A 131 -10.67 4.66 0.55
C ALA A 131 -10.96 6.02 -0.10
N ASP A 132 -11.46 6.95 0.71
CA ASP A 132 -11.76 8.33 0.28
C ASP A 132 -10.53 9.24 0.32
N SER A 133 -9.42 8.74 0.86
CA SER A 133 -8.14 9.43 0.93
C SER A 133 -6.98 8.43 1.09
N HIS A 134 -5.75 8.86 0.85
CA HIS A 134 -4.54 8.07 1.09
C HIS A 134 -3.47 8.88 1.82
N LEU A 135 -2.68 8.20 2.66
CA LEU A 135 -1.42 8.75 3.15
C LEU A 135 -0.43 8.91 2.00
N VAL A 136 0.31 10.01 2.02
CA VAL A 136 1.26 10.38 0.97
C VAL A 136 2.55 10.91 1.60
N CYS A 137 3.69 10.47 1.07
CA CYS A 137 5.00 10.79 1.61
C CYS A 137 5.66 11.91 0.80
N GLU A 138 5.77 13.12 1.34
CA GLU A 138 6.51 14.19 0.69
C GLU A 138 7.99 14.15 1.09
N GLN A 139 8.88 14.18 0.09
CA GLN A 139 10.28 14.48 0.29
C GLN A 139 10.52 15.98 0.10
N ASP A 140 11.11 16.64 1.09
CA ASP A 140 11.52 18.03 0.98
C ASP A 140 12.91 18.19 0.34
N ALA A 141 13.32 19.44 0.09
CA ALA A 141 14.61 19.75 -0.53
C ALA A 141 15.83 19.32 0.30
N THR A 142 15.67 19.08 1.60
CA THR A 142 16.73 18.57 2.49
C THR A 142 16.84 17.04 2.44
N GLY A 143 15.91 16.38 1.74
CA GLY A 143 15.78 14.94 1.70
C GLY A 143 15.01 14.37 2.89
N SER A 144 14.37 15.19 3.71
CA SER A 144 13.53 14.72 4.82
C SER A 144 12.14 14.35 4.32
N TYR A 145 11.50 13.39 5.01
CA TYR A 145 10.20 12.86 4.63
C TYR A 145 9.11 13.30 5.61
N ARG A 146 7.95 13.69 5.08
CA ARG A 146 6.78 14.08 5.86
C ARG A 146 5.51 13.45 5.32
N THR A 147 4.61 13.10 6.23
CA THR A 147 3.28 12.60 5.90
C THR A 147 2.36 13.73 5.49
N GLN A 148 1.62 13.52 4.41
CA GLN A 148 0.44 14.28 4.02
C GLN A 148 -0.73 13.33 3.78
N VAL A 149 -1.94 13.89 3.64
CA VAL A 149 -3.14 13.14 3.28
C VAL A 149 -3.67 13.68 1.96
N PHE A 150 -3.87 12.80 0.99
CA PHE A 150 -4.42 13.13 -0.32
C PHE A 150 -5.84 12.60 -0.45
N THR A 151 -6.82 13.49 -0.61
CA THR A 151 -8.24 13.12 -0.62
C THR A 151 -8.80 13.03 -2.04
N THR A 152 -9.90 12.30 -2.18
CA THR A 152 -10.76 12.27 -3.38
C THR A 152 -11.54 13.58 -3.62
N GLY A 153 -11.25 14.65 -2.86
CA GLY A 153 -12.03 15.89 -2.83
C GLY A 153 -13.07 15.95 -1.71
N VAL A 154 -13.16 14.92 -0.86
CA VAL A 154 -14.03 14.93 0.33
C VAL A 154 -13.50 15.89 1.41
N THR A 155 -14.44 16.51 2.14
CA THR A 155 -14.14 17.43 3.26
C THR A 155 -13.99 16.71 4.60
N ALA A 156 -14.79 15.66 4.82
CA ALA A 156 -14.72 14.80 6.00
C ALA A 156 -14.28 13.40 5.60
N ARG A 157 -13.07 13.00 6.02
CA ARG A 157 -12.48 11.69 5.73
C ARG A 157 -13.16 10.63 6.58
N LYS A 158 -13.39 9.45 6.00
CA LYS A 158 -13.86 8.26 6.71
C LYS A 158 -12.82 7.17 6.67
N VAL A 159 -12.25 6.88 5.50
CA VAL A 159 -11.26 5.81 5.34
C VAL A 159 -10.04 6.35 4.60
N THR A 160 -8.89 6.30 5.27
CA THR A 160 -7.60 6.65 4.67
C THR A 160 -6.81 5.39 4.35
N GLY A 161 -6.39 5.21 3.09
CA GLY A 161 -5.49 4.15 2.66
C GLY A 161 -4.02 4.44 2.99
N ALA A 162 -3.17 3.41 2.96
CA ALA A 162 -1.73 3.52 3.19
C ALA A 162 -0.93 2.72 2.14
N SER A 163 0.33 3.08 1.95
CA SER A 163 1.24 2.46 0.97
C SER A 163 1.93 1.20 1.50
N PHE A 164 2.13 1.09 2.81
CA PHE A 164 2.79 -0.07 3.43
C PHE A 164 2.39 -0.22 4.90
N ILE A 165 2.65 -1.39 5.45
CA ILE A 165 2.49 -1.70 6.87
C ILE A 165 3.79 -2.30 7.42
N ILE A 166 4.13 -1.92 8.65
CA ILE A 166 5.18 -2.53 9.47
C ILE A 166 4.50 -3.04 10.74
N VAL A 167 4.73 -4.30 11.10
CA VAL A 167 4.29 -4.87 12.37
C VAL A 167 5.52 -5.42 13.10
N ASP A 168 5.80 -4.91 14.30
CA ASP A 168 6.95 -5.32 15.11
C ASP A 168 6.56 -5.72 16.54
N GLY A 169 7.35 -6.61 17.14
CA GLY A 169 7.17 -7.07 18.52
C GLY A 169 7.93 -6.24 19.56
N ALA A 170 8.27 -4.97 19.28
CA ALA A 170 9.15 -4.16 20.12
C ALA A 170 8.41 -3.29 21.15
N LEU A 171 7.09 -3.48 21.33
CA LEU A 171 6.34 -2.74 22.34
C LEU A 171 6.82 -3.16 23.74
N LYS A 172 7.39 -2.21 24.47
CA LYS A 172 7.84 -2.42 25.85
C LYS A 172 6.64 -2.78 26.73
N SER A 173 6.88 -3.67 27.69
CA SER A 173 5.86 -4.10 28.66
C SER A 173 5.18 -2.90 29.31
N GLY A 174 3.88 -2.76 29.05
CA GLY A 174 2.99 -1.74 29.58
C GLY A 174 1.53 -2.20 29.45
N ASP A 175 0.59 -1.40 29.95
CA ASP A 175 -0.84 -1.80 30.03
C ASP A 175 -1.58 -1.84 28.69
N VAL A 176 -0.93 -1.44 27.59
CA VAL A 176 -1.55 -1.39 26.26
C VAL A 176 -0.97 -2.51 25.36
N PRO A 177 -1.82 -3.33 24.70
CA PRO A 177 -1.34 -4.46 23.91
C PRO A 177 -0.82 -4.07 22.51
N LEU A 178 -1.18 -2.88 22.01
CA LEU A 178 -0.70 -2.34 20.74
C LEU A 178 -0.47 -0.82 20.75
N SER A 179 0.39 -0.36 19.85
CA SER A 179 0.53 1.06 19.49
C SER A 179 0.58 1.19 17.98
N VAL A 180 -0.23 2.09 17.41
CA VAL A 180 -0.22 2.40 15.97
C VAL A 180 0.35 3.80 15.76
N SER A 181 1.25 3.94 14.80
CA SER A 181 1.82 5.24 14.41
C SER A 181 1.94 5.36 12.90
N VAL A 182 1.59 6.52 12.35
CA VAL A 182 1.84 6.82 10.94
C VAL A 182 3.33 7.07 10.73
N VAL A 183 3.90 6.46 9.69
CA VAL A 183 5.30 6.63 9.31
C VAL A 183 5.35 6.84 7.80
N GLU A 184 5.74 8.04 7.36
CA GLU A 184 5.73 8.42 5.95
C GLU A 184 4.32 8.23 5.32
N ASP A 185 4.16 7.35 4.35
CA ASP A 185 2.86 6.99 3.75
C ASP A 185 2.37 5.59 4.17
N GLY A 186 2.96 5.02 5.22
CA GLY A 186 2.54 3.75 5.81
C GLY A 186 2.18 3.89 7.29
N ILE A 187 1.94 2.75 7.93
CA ILE A 187 1.80 2.67 9.39
C ILE A 187 2.79 1.67 9.99
N ALA A 188 3.18 1.93 11.22
CA ALA A 188 3.86 0.98 12.08
C ALA A 188 2.94 0.58 13.25
N ILE A 189 2.71 -0.71 13.39
CA ILE A 189 1.97 -1.35 14.47
C ILE A 189 2.98 -2.05 15.37
N ARG A 190 3.14 -1.55 16.59
CA ARG A 190 3.99 -2.18 17.61
C ARG A 190 3.12 -3.00 18.52
N LEU A 191 3.40 -4.29 18.59
CA LEU A 191 2.69 -5.28 19.39
C LEU A 191 3.55 -5.70 20.57
N ARG A 192 2.88 -6.07 21.68
CA ARG A 192 3.54 -6.83 22.75
C ARG A 192 3.97 -8.21 22.22
N ALA A 193 4.99 -8.81 22.84
CA ALA A 193 5.58 -10.05 22.35
C ALA A 193 4.57 -11.20 22.14
N ASP A 194 3.63 -11.40 23.06
CA ASP A 194 2.55 -12.38 22.95
C ASP A 194 1.60 -12.08 21.78
N ALA A 195 1.21 -10.82 21.61
CA ALA A 195 0.38 -10.38 20.50
C ALA A 195 1.09 -10.54 19.14
N MET A 196 2.39 -10.27 19.08
CA MET A 196 3.21 -10.49 17.87
C MET A 196 3.28 -11.97 17.49
N ILE A 197 3.44 -12.87 18.47
CA ILE A 197 3.43 -14.32 18.23
C ILE A 197 2.09 -14.74 17.63
N ALA A 198 0.97 -14.32 18.24
CA ALA A 198 -0.37 -14.65 17.76
C ALA A 198 -0.66 -14.07 16.36
N PHE A 199 -0.22 -12.83 16.09
CA PHE A 199 -0.36 -12.22 14.76
C PHE A 199 0.43 -12.98 13.69
N ALA A 200 1.67 -13.38 14.00
CA ALA A 200 2.49 -14.18 13.10
C ALA A 200 1.87 -15.57 12.82
N GLU A 201 1.26 -16.20 13.82
CA GLU A 201 0.57 -17.49 13.67
C GLU A 201 -0.67 -17.35 12.78
N ALA A 202 -1.47 -16.31 13.00
CA ALA A 202 -2.64 -16.02 12.15
C ALA A 202 -2.24 -15.78 10.69
N LEU A 203 -1.13 -15.06 10.43
CA LEU A 203 -0.61 -14.87 9.08
C LEU A 203 -0.18 -16.18 8.41
N ILE A 204 0.54 -17.06 9.13
CA ILE A 204 0.95 -18.38 8.62
C ILE A 204 -0.26 -19.27 8.36
N ALA A 205 -1.24 -19.24 9.27
CA ALA A 205 -2.46 -20.04 9.19
C ALA A 205 -3.43 -19.53 8.11
N GLY A 206 -3.30 -18.28 7.67
CA GLY A 206 -4.28 -17.66 6.78
C GLY A 206 -5.60 -17.38 7.51
N GLU A 207 -5.53 -17.05 8.80
CA GLU A 207 -6.67 -16.83 9.69
C GLU A 207 -6.81 -15.36 10.05
N ASP A 208 -8.06 -14.94 10.27
CA ASP A 208 -8.36 -13.60 10.73
C ASP A 208 -7.76 -13.36 12.12
N TYR A 209 -7.35 -12.13 12.38
CA TYR A 209 -6.79 -11.72 13.67
C TYR A 209 -7.39 -10.39 14.10
N ARG A 210 -7.59 -10.24 15.41
CA ARG A 210 -8.08 -9.00 16.00
C ARG A 210 -7.41 -8.74 17.34
N LEU A 211 -7.00 -7.51 17.55
CA LEU A 211 -6.47 -7.02 18.81
C LEU A 211 -6.99 -5.62 19.05
N GLU A 212 -7.44 -5.35 20.28
CA GLU A 212 -7.99 -4.05 20.62
C GLU A 212 -7.47 -3.57 21.98
N SER A 213 -7.32 -2.26 22.08
CA SER A 213 -7.13 -1.52 23.32
C SER A 213 -8.33 -0.60 23.54
N ASN A 214 -8.30 0.18 24.63
CA ASN A 214 -9.34 1.18 24.89
C ASN A 214 -9.39 2.30 23.83
N THR A 215 -8.35 2.46 23.02
CA THR A 215 -8.20 3.59 22.09
C THR A 215 -8.03 3.19 20.64
N MET A 216 -7.66 1.95 20.36
CA MET A 216 -7.31 1.52 19.00
C MET A 216 -7.61 0.04 18.79
N LYS A 217 -8.16 -0.28 17.62
CA LYS A 217 -8.38 -1.64 17.13
C LYS A 217 -7.45 -1.90 15.96
N PHE A 218 -6.84 -3.08 15.94
CA PHE A 218 -6.14 -3.60 14.78
C PHE A 218 -6.76 -4.94 14.40
N SER A 219 -7.12 -5.09 13.14
CA SER A 219 -7.63 -6.34 12.59
C SER A 219 -6.92 -6.72 11.30
N LEU A 220 -6.80 -8.02 11.08
CA LEU A 220 -6.38 -8.65 9.84
C LEU A 220 -7.55 -9.53 9.37
N GLU A 221 -7.96 -9.36 8.12
CA GLU A 221 -9.01 -10.14 7.49
C GLU A 221 -8.51 -10.78 6.20
N TRP A 222 -8.67 -12.09 6.09
CA TRP A 222 -8.43 -12.84 4.88
C TRP A 222 -9.69 -12.89 4.03
N ARG A 223 -9.62 -12.32 2.83
CA ARG A 223 -10.78 -12.21 1.95
C ARG A 223 -10.51 -12.92 0.63
N ASN A 224 -11.56 -13.55 0.08
CA ASN A 224 -11.53 -14.02 -1.28
C ASN A 224 -11.70 -12.81 -2.22
N ILE A 225 -10.59 -12.16 -2.55
CA ILE A 225 -10.55 -11.01 -3.44
C ILE A 225 -10.22 -11.55 -4.82
N ALA A 226 -11.13 -11.33 -5.78
CA ALA A 226 -10.83 -11.59 -7.18
C ALA A 226 -9.54 -10.84 -7.54
N PRO A 227 -8.57 -11.50 -8.21
CA PRO A 227 -7.41 -10.78 -8.73
C PRO A 227 -7.93 -9.56 -9.50
N ARG A 228 -7.44 -8.35 -9.19
CA ARG A 228 -7.83 -7.15 -9.94
C ARG A 228 -7.30 -7.28 -11.37
N GLY A 229 -8.00 -8.03 -12.20
CA GLY A 229 -7.76 -8.24 -13.60
C GLY A 229 -8.78 -7.43 -14.37
N SER A 230 -8.30 -6.41 -15.08
CA SER A 230 -8.96 -5.71 -16.19
C SER A 230 -10.26 -4.95 -15.86
N ILE A 231 -10.25 -3.64 -16.11
CA ILE A 231 -11.46 -2.87 -16.33
C ILE A 231 -12.06 -3.34 -17.66
N GLY A 232 -12.87 -4.39 -17.66
CA GLY A 232 -13.45 -5.01 -18.86
C GLY A 232 -13.44 -6.53 -18.76
N GLU A 233 -14.49 -7.17 -19.27
CA GLU A 233 -14.56 -8.63 -19.30
C GLU A 233 -13.44 -9.15 -20.21
N LEU A 234 -12.44 -9.81 -19.63
CA LEU A 234 -11.57 -10.68 -20.41
C LEU A 234 -12.48 -11.75 -20.99
N VAL A 235 -12.76 -11.67 -22.27
CA VAL A 235 -13.61 -12.64 -22.96
C VAL A 235 -12.77 -13.51 -23.86
N SER A 236 -13.14 -14.79 -23.93
CA SER A 236 -12.57 -15.72 -24.90
C SER A 236 -12.91 -15.24 -26.31
N PRO A 237 -11.93 -15.16 -27.23
CA PRO A 237 -12.19 -14.76 -28.61
C PRO A 237 -12.97 -15.83 -29.39
N ILE A 238 -13.10 -17.05 -28.85
CA ILE A 238 -13.74 -18.19 -29.52
C ILE A 238 -15.25 -18.21 -29.27
N ASP A 239 -15.66 -17.99 -28.02
CA ASP A 239 -17.04 -18.18 -27.57
C ASP A 239 -17.59 -17.01 -26.75
N GLN A 240 -16.81 -15.93 -26.59
CA GLN A 240 -17.16 -14.73 -25.82
C GLN A 240 -17.47 -15.01 -24.34
N SER A 241 -17.08 -16.17 -23.83
CA SER A 241 -17.22 -16.50 -22.41
C SER A 241 -16.26 -15.67 -21.56
N SER A 242 -16.68 -15.32 -20.34
CA SER A 242 -15.82 -14.63 -19.39
C SER A 242 -14.67 -15.54 -18.95
N LEU A 243 -13.44 -15.05 -19.09
CA LEU A 243 -12.20 -15.65 -18.61
C LEU A 243 -11.92 -15.30 -17.14
N LEU A 244 -12.74 -14.45 -16.52
CA LEU A 244 -12.76 -14.25 -15.07
C LEU A 244 -13.52 -15.43 -14.45
N VAL A 245 -12.88 -16.61 -14.43
CA VAL A 245 -13.42 -17.78 -13.75
C VAL A 245 -13.11 -17.62 -12.26
N ILE A 246 -14.17 -17.49 -11.44
CA ILE A 246 -14.13 -17.51 -9.97
C ILE A 246 -14.00 -18.95 -9.49
#